data_AF-U7QEZ2-F1
#
_entry.id   AF-U7QEZ2-F1
#
_cell.length_a   1.000
_cell.length_b   1.000
_cell.length_c   1.000
_cell.angle_alpha   90.00
_cell.angle_beta   90.00
_cell.angle_gamma   90.00
#
_symmetry.space_group_name_H-M   'P 1'
#
loop_
_entity.id
_entity.type
_entity.pdbx_description
1 polymer ?
#
loop_
_entity_poly.entity_id
_entity_poly.type
_entity_poly.pdbx_seq_one_letter_code
_entity_poly.pdbx_strand_id
1 'polypeptide(L)'
;MIVPAQISAGASVNYCLENLVQTPQIPALVPANIQVERIQAVGVGKIPQIVYKTAKGRCSTLLSKRQFLTIWQCWLQIRHPQIEKIESWEIKASGLQFTTNRGLFGLTFSEAKAFLSRYNRAAIEPLSVKCNGSDTVVWNPLHQTISQVSETGCSCADSLYRNTICKHQIAVHLCRNQGILGDRAS
;
A
#
# COMPACT_ATOMS: atom_id res chain seq x y z
N MET A 1 41.45 -28.32 -5.92
CA MET A 1 41.47 -26.84 -5.87
C MET A 1 40.06 -26.34 -6.08
N ILE A 2 39.42 -25.81 -5.04
CA ILE A 2 38.06 -25.25 -5.11
C ILE A 2 38.23 -23.74 -5.18
N VAL A 3 37.80 -23.13 -6.28
CA VAL A 3 37.72 -21.68 -6.43
C VAL A 3 36.42 -21.22 -5.77
N PRO A 4 36.41 -20.28 -4.81
CA PRO A 4 35.17 -19.72 -4.33
C PRO A 4 34.65 -18.71 -5.35
N ALA A 5 33.43 -18.93 -5.84
CA ALA A 5 32.69 -17.94 -6.62
C ALA A 5 32.33 -16.75 -5.71
N GLN A 6 33.08 -15.65 -5.84
CA GLN A 6 32.65 -14.36 -5.33
C GLN A 6 31.49 -13.87 -6.19
N ILE A 7 30.26 -14.09 -5.72
CA ILE A 7 29.09 -13.38 -6.24
C ILE A 7 29.22 -11.93 -5.73
N SER A 8 29.67 -11.06 -6.61
CA SER A 8 29.76 -9.61 -6.38
C SER A 8 28.35 -9.01 -6.28
N ALA A 9 27.78 -9.03 -5.07
CA ALA A 9 26.48 -8.45 -4.75
C ALA A 9 26.38 -6.93 -5.03
N GLY A 10 27.50 -6.24 -5.23
CA GLY A 10 27.53 -4.79 -5.52
C GLY A 10 27.19 -4.42 -6.97
N ALA A 11 27.44 -5.30 -7.95
CA ALA A 11 27.21 -4.99 -9.36
C ALA A 11 25.73 -5.14 -9.77
N SER A 12 25.01 -6.09 -9.17
CA SER A 12 23.59 -6.33 -9.47
C SER A 12 22.67 -5.26 -8.89
N VAL A 13 23.03 -4.65 -7.75
CA VAL A 13 22.24 -3.59 -7.14
C VAL A 13 22.33 -2.32 -7.97
N ASN A 14 23.53 -1.93 -8.44
CA ASN A 14 23.70 -0.73 -9.26
C ASN A 14 22.95 -0.82 -10.61
N TYR A 15 22.95 -1.99 -11.27
CA TYR A 15 22.18 -2.20 -12.51
C TYR A 15 20.66 -2.16 -12.29
N CYS A 16 20.18 -2.55 -11.09
CA CYS A 16 18.76 -2.46 -10.75
C CYS A 16 18.26 -1.02 -10.50
N LEU A 17 19.13 -0.09 -10.10
CA LEU A 17 18.76 1.27 -9.66
C LEU A 17 18.65 2.30 -10.79
N GLU A 18 19.16 2.02 -11.99
CA GLU A 18 19.00 2.91 -13.15
C GLU A 18 17.51 3.02 -13.53
N ASN A 19 16.96 4.24 -13.61
CA ASN A 19 15.55 4.53 -13.91
C ASN A 19 14.53 4.15 -12.80
N LEU A 20 14.90 4.26 -11.53
CA LEU A 20 13.90 4.27 -10.45
C LEU A 20 13.00 5.50 -10.58
N VAL A 21 11.69 5.29 -10.56
CA VAL A 21 10.74 6.40 -10.39
C VAL A 21 10.30 6.48 -8.95
N GLN A 22 10.43 7.67 -8.36
CA GLN A 22 9.97 7.91 -7.00
C GLN A 22 8.46 7.66 -6.93
N THR A 23 8.00 6.93 -5.91
CA THR A 23 6.58 6.75 -5.71
C THR A 23 5.92 8.11 -5.50
N PRO A 24 4.76 8.37 -6.13
CA PRO A 24 4.00 9.57 -5.84
C PRO A 24 3.81 9.79 -4.36
N GLN A 25 3.96 11.03 -3.93
CA GLN A 25 3.65 11.40 -2.56
C GLN A 25 2.14 11.25 -2.35
N ILE A 26 1.77 10.25 -1.55
CA ILE A 26 0.42 10.14 -0.99
C ILE A 26 0.39 10.81 0.39
N PRO A 27 -0.74 11.44 0.77
CA PRO A 27 -0.89 11.97 2.11
C PRO A 27 -0.79 10.84 3.14
N ALA A 28 0.20 10.93 4.03
CA ALA A 28 0.23 10.07 5.20
C ALA A 28 -1.00 10.33 6.08
N LEU A 29 -1.52 9.27 6.71
CA LEU A 29 -2.52 9.42 7.77
C LEU A 29 -1.91 10.17 8.96
N VAL A 30 -0.64 9.85 9.24
CA VAL A 30 0.15 10.37 10.35
C VAL A 30 1.62 10.34 9.91
N PRO A 31 2.42 11.39 10.18
CA PRO A 31 3.84 11.44 9.81
C PRO A 31 4.73 10.60 10.76
N ALA A 32 4.29 9.37 11.08
CA ALA A 32 5.00 8.43 11.93
C ALA A 32 4.52 6.99 11.68
N ASN A 33 5.30 6.00 12.09
CA ASN A 33 4.83 4.61 12.10
C ASN A 33 3.64 4.46 13.07
N ILE A 34 2.56 3.83 12.60
CA ILE A 34 1.34 3.65 13.36
C ILE A 34 0.87 2.19 13.38
N GLN A 35 0.32 1.78 14.51
CA GLN A 35 -0.48 0.56 14.64
C GLN A 35 -1.95 0.95 14.83
N VAL A 36 -2.80 0.64 13.85
CA VAL A 36 -4.23 0.96 13.96
C VAL A 36 -4.90 0.01 14.94
N GLU A 37 -5.64 0.56 15.90
CA GLU A 37 -6.40 -0.19 16.90
C GLU A 37 -7.89 -0.22 16.60
N ARG A 38 -8.44 0.89 16.08
CA ARG A 38 -9.87 1.03 15.84
C ARG A 38 -10.15 1.91 14.63
N ILE A 39 -11.21 1.54 13.92
CA ILE A 39 -11.82 2.31 12.83
C ILE A 39 -13.28 2.50 13.23
N GLN A 40 -13.75 3.74 13.29
CA GLN A 40 -15.12 4.04 13.68
C GLN A 40 -15.64 5.27 12.94
N ALA A 41 -16.95 5.49 12.99
CA ALA A 41 -17.57 6.72 12.53
C ALA A 41 -18.08 7.50 13.75
N VAL A 42 -17.81 8.81 13.81
CA VAL A 42 -18.21 9.66 14.94
C VAL A 42 -19.20 10.74 14.49
N GLY A 43 -20.13 11.07 15.40
CA GLY A 43 -21.15 12.08 15.21
C GLY A 43 -22.21 11.72 14.17
N VAL A 44 -23.20 12.61 14.01
CA VAL A 44 -24.34 12.43 13.09
C VAL A 44 -23.88 12.34 11.64
N GLY A 45 -22.82 13.08 11.28
CA GLY A 45 -22.25 13.07 9.94
C GLY A 45 -21.47 11.80 9.57
N LYS A 46 -21.38 10.82 10.49
CA LYS A 46 -20.58 9.59 10.36
C LYS A 46 -19.15 9.88 9.88
N ILE A 47 -18.45 10.77 10.58
CA ILE A 47 -17.08 11.17 10.20
C ILE A 47 -16.13 10.01 10.52
N PRO A 48 -15.35 9.50 9.54
CA PRO A 48 -14.40 8.43 9.82
C PRO A 48 -13.30 8.87 10.79
N GLN A 49 -13.07 8.07 11.82
CA GLN A 49 -12.02 8.24 12.81
C GLN A 49 -11.15 6.99 12.87
N ILE A 50 -9.82 7.20 12.84
CA ILE A 50 -8.83 6.16 13.03
C ILE A 50 -8.16 6.37 14.38
N VAL A 51 -8.20 5.36 15.25
CA VAL A 51 -7.47 5.33 16.53
C VAL A 51 -6.27 4.43 16.38
N TYR A 52 -5.10 4.91 16.78
CA TYR A 52 -3.83 4.24 16.54
C TYR A 52 -2.82 4.47 17.67
N LYS A 53 -1.81 3.61 17.72
CA LYS A 53 -0.64 3.74 18.60
C LYS A 53 0.59 4.17 17.81
N THR A 54 1.41 5.01 18.45
CA THR A 54 2.75 5.40 18.03
C THR A 54 3.73 5.09 19.16
N ALA A 55 5.04 5.31 18.94
CA ALA A 55 6.03 5.27 20.02
C ALA A 55 5.75 6.27 21.15
N LYS A 56 4.98 7.33 20.88
CA LYS A 56 4.61 8.36 21.86
C LYS A 56 3.29 8.09 22.59
N GLY A 57 2.63 6.97 22.29
CA GLY A 57 1.35 6.61 22.89
C GLY A 57 0.18 6.56 21.91
N ARG A 58 -1.03 6.58 22.45
CA ARG A 58 -2.29 6.41 21.72
C ARG A 58 -2.83 7.74 21.23
N CYS A 59 -3.18 7.82 19.96
CA CYS A 59 -3.69 9.01 19.30
C CYS A 59 -4.90 8.66 18.42
N SER A 60 -5.58 9.68 17.89
CA SER A 60 -6.61 9.50 16.88
C SER A 60 -6.56 10.59 15.84
N THR A 61 -7.05 10.29 14.63
CA THR A 61 -7.21 11.27 13.55
C THR A 61 -8.58 11.12 12.91
N LEU A 62 -9.16 12.25 12.50
CA LEU A 62 -10.38 12.30 11.71
C LEU A 62 -9.98 12.38 10.24
N LEU A 63 -10.68 11.64 9.39
CA LEU A 63 -10.50 11.67 7.95
C LEU A 63 -11.68 12.37 7.30
N SER A 64 -11.40 13.20 6.31
CA SER A 64 -12.45 13.66 5.40
C SER A 64 -13.03 12.46 4.64
N LYS A 65 -14.29 12.55 4.22
CA LYS A 65 -14.94 11.52 3.39
C LYS A 65 -14.11 11.21 2.13
N ARG A 66 -13.53 12.24 1.52
CA ARG A 66 -12.67 12.11 0.34
C ARG A 66 -11.42 11.27 0.64
N GLN A 67 -10.66 11.61 1.70
CA GLN A 67 -9.48 10.85 2.09
C GLN A 67 -9.82 9.39 2.38
N PHE A 68 -10.88 9.16 3.16
CA PHE A 68 -11.35 7.81 3.48
C PHE A 68 -11.65 7.01 2.21
N LEU A 69 -12.42 7.58 1.28
CA LEU A 69 -12.73 6.93 0.00
C LEU A 69 -11.48 6.69 -0.85
N THR A 70 -10.55 7.63 -0.95
CA THR A 70 -9.31 7.44 -1.71
C THR A 70 -8.48 6.26 -1.19
N ILE A 71 -8.38 6.13 0.14
CA ILE A 71 -7.64 5.03 0.78
C ILE A 71 -8.28 3.68 0.43
N TRP A 72 -9.61 3.57 0.55
CA TRP A 72 -10.30 2.30 0.28
C TRP A 72 -10.46 2.00 -1.21
N GLN A 73 -10.52 3.02 -2.07
CA GLN A 73 -10.45 2.86 -3.51
C GLN A 73 -9.13 2.20 -3.91
N CYS A 74 -8.01 2.65 -3.31
CA CYS A 74 -6.69 2.03 -3.49
C CYS A 74 -6.70 0.56 -3.04
N TRP A 75 -7.26 0.25 -1.86
CA TRP A 75 -7.40 -1.14 -1.40
C TRP A 75 -8.20 -2.01 -2.39
N LEU A 76 -9.35 -1.52 -2.87
CA LEU A 76 -10.21 -2.23 -3.81
C LEU A 76 -9.51 -2.46 -5.15
N GLN A 77 -8.91 -1.43 -5.74
CA GLN A 77 -8.32 -1.50 -7.07
C GLN A 77 -7.07 -2.37 -7.14
N ILE A 78 -6.36 -2.54 -6.02
CA ILE A 78 -5.26 -3.52 -5.93
C ILE A 78 -5.80 -4.96 -6.04
N ARG A 79 -7.00 -5.25 -5.51
CA ARG A 79 -7.61 -6.60 -5.56
C ARG A 79 -8.51 -6.82 -6.77
N HIS A 80 -9.13 -5.75 -7.26
CA HIS A 80 -10.16 -5.76 -8.29
C HIS A 80 -9.94 -4.54 -9.21
N PRO A 81 -8.98 -4.59 -10.15
CA PRO A 81 -8.61 -3.45 -11.00
C PRO A 81 -9.78 -2.86 -11.81
N GLN A 82 -10.80 -3.67 -12.10
CA GLN A 82 -12.02 -3.30 -12.82
C GLN A 82 -13.02 -2.44 -12.01
N ILE A 83 -12.75 -2.17 -10.73
CA ILE A 83 -13.58 -1.30 -9.90
C ILE A 83 -13.15 0.15 -10.11
N GLU A 84 -14.08 0.93 -10.65
CA GLU A 84 -13.83 2.33 -10.98
C GLU A 84 -14.08 3.25 -9.79
N LYS A 85 -15.11 2.94 -8.98
CA LYS A 85 -15.57 3.84 -7.93
C LYS A 85 -16.32 3.14 -6.80
N ILE A 86 -16.04 3.58 -5.57
CA ILE A 86 -16.90 3.36 -4.40
C ILE A 86 -18.06 4.36 -4.43
N GLU A 87 -19.28 3.84 -4.46
CA GLU A 87 -20.52 4.62 -4.44
C GLU A 87 -20.95 4.96 -3.00
N SER A 88 -20.82 4.00 -2.10
CA SER A 88 -21.12 4.18 -0.67
C SER A 88 -20.32 3.23 0.21
N TRP A 89 -20.27 3.52 1.51
CA TRP A 89 -19.57 2.73 2.50
C TRP A 89 -20.34 2.69 3.82
N GLU A 90 -20.11 1.62 4.58
CA GLU A 90 -20.65 1.44 5.92
C GLU A 90 -19.63 0.75 6.83
N ILE A 91 -19.62 1.14 8.11
CA ILE A 91 -18.90 0.42 9.17
C ILE A 91 -19.91 -0.48 9.88
N LYS A 92 -19.74 -1.79 9.73
CA LYS A 92 -20.55 -2.82 10.38
C LYS A 92 -19.80 -3.42 11.57
N ALA A 93 -20.51 -4.20 12.38
CA ALA A 93 -19.89 -4.93 13.49
C ALA A 93 -18.74 -5.87 13.05
N SER A 94 -18.82 -6.41 11.83
CA SER A 94 -17.81 -7.32 11.27
C SER A 94 -16.65 -6.62 10.55
N GLY A 95 -16.77 -5.33 10.24
CA GLY A 95 -15.74 -4.60 9.49
C GLY A 95 -16.30 -3.50 8.59
N LEU A 96 -15.67 -3.29 7.44
CA LEU A 96 -16.08 -2.30 6.45
C LEU A 96 -16.82 -2.97 5.30
N GLN A 97 -17.88 -2.32 4.81
CA GLN A 97 -18.57 -2.71 3.59
C GLN A 97 -18.55 -1.54 2.60
N PHE A 98 -18.30 -1.85 1.33
CA PHE A 98 -18.28 -0.91 0.22
C PHE A 98 -19.26 -1.36 -0.86
N THR A 99 -20.08 -0.43 -1.34
CA THR A 99 -20.89 -0.60 -2.54
C THR A 99 -20.17 0.06 -3.70
N THR A 100 -20.02 -0.66 -4.80
CA THR A 100 -19.31 -0.23 -6.00
C THR A 100 -20.14 -0.50 -7.24
N ASN A 101 -19.69 0.02 -8.39
CA ASN A 101 -20.27 -0.28 -9.70
C ASN A 101 -20.23 -1.78 -10.09
N ARG A 102 -19.51 -2.62 -9.34
CA ARG A 102 -19.38 -4.07 -9.58
C ARG A 102 -20.01 -4.92 -8.48
N GLY A 103 -20.64 -4.32 -7.47
CA GLY A 103 -21.29 -5.02 -6.37
C GLY A 103 -20.74 -4.65 -4.98
N LEU A 104 -21.05 -5.51 -4.01
CA LEU A 104 -20.72 -5.34 -2.59
C LEU A 104 -19.41 -6.04 -2.21
N PHE A 105 -18.52 -5.31 -1.55
CA PHE A 105 -17.24 -5.82 -1.08
C PHE A 105 -17.09 -5.59 0.43
N GLY A 106 -16.64 -6.63 1.13
CA GLY A 106 -16.43 -6.61 2.57
C GLY A 106 -14.96 -6.70 2.94
N LEU A 107 -14.59 -6.08 4.07
CA LEU A 107 -13.25 -6.14 4.64
C LEU A 107 -13.36 -6.27 6.16
N THR A 108 -12.71 -7.29 6.74
CA THR A 108 -12.73 -7.44 8.21
C THR A 108 -11.96 -6.32 8.90
N PHE A 109 -12.26 -6.03 10.17
CA PHE A 109 -11.48 -5.03 10.91
C PHE A 109 -9.99 -5.40 11.02
N SER A 110 -9.64 -6.68 11.10
CA SER A 110 -8.24 -7.10 11.17
C SER A 110 -7.49 -6.69 9.90
N GLU A 111 -8.06 -7.01 8.74
CA GLU A 111 -7.48 -6.64 7.45
C GLU A 111 -7.48 -5.12 7.22
N ALA A 112 -8.56 -4.43 7.59
CA ALA A 112 -8.66 -2.98 7.48
C ALA A 112 -7.59 -2.26 8.30
N LYS A 113 -7.35 -2.69 9.55
CA LYS A 113 -6.29 -2.14 10.41
C LYS A 113 -4.90 -2.39 9.83
N ALA A 114 -4.64 -3.62 9.37
CA ALA A 114 -3.37 -3.98 8.75
C ALA A 114 -3.10 -3.16 7.48
N PHE A 115 -4.12 -3.00 6.63
CA PHE A 115 -4.02 -2.20 5.41
C PHE A 115 -3.71 -0.73 5.72
N LEU A 116 -4.44 -0.09 6.65
CA LEU A 116 -4.19 1.31 7.00
C LEU A 116 -2.78 1.54 7.56
N SER A 117 -2.28 0.64 8.41
CA SER A 117 -0.90 0.71 8.89
C SER A 117 0.11 0.63 7.74
N ARG A 118 -0.13 -0.23 6.74
CA ARG A 118 0.76 -0.39 5.58
C ARG A 118 0.64 0.74 4.57
N TYR A 119 -0.56 1.28 4.38
CA TYR A 119 -0.81 2.50 3.60
C TYR A 119 -0.02 3.67 4.19
N ASN A 120 -0.10 3.86 5.50
CA ASN A 120 0.66 4.91 6.16
C ASN A 120 2.18 4.72 6.03
N ARG A 121 2.67 3.47 6.14
CA ARG A 121 4.08 3.15 5.86
C ARG A 121 4.50 3.48 4.43
N ALA A 122 3.66 3.15 3.45
CA ALA A 122 3.93 3.50 2.05
C ALA A 122 4.02 5.03 1.82
N ALA A 123 3.32 5.82 2.64
CA ALA A 123 3.33 7.29 2.56
C ALA A 123 4.56 7.94 3.23
N ILE A 124 5.09 7.35 4.30
CA ILE A 124 6.20 7.94 5.08
C ILE A 124 7.57 7.36 4.69
N GLU A 125 7.60 6.17 4.09
CA GLU A 125 8.83 5.56 3.62
C GLU A 125 9.14 6.02 2.17
N PRO A 126 10.40 6.33 1.84
CA PRO A 126 10.80 6.84 0.52
C PRO A 126 10.87 5.72 -0.54
N LEU A 127 9.74 5.07 -0.79
CA LEU A 127 9.66 3.96 -1.77
C LEU A 127 9.90 4.49 -3.20
N SER A 128 10.59 3.69 -3.99
CA SER A 128 10.82 3.94 -5.42
C SER A 128 10.44 2.70 -6.22
N VAL A 129 9.80 2.88 -7.37
CA VAL A 129 9.24 1.79 -8.18
C VAL A 129 9.90 1.79 -9.56
N LYS A 130 10.21 0.60 -10.07
CA LYS A 130 10.71 0.40 -11.44
C LYS A 130 10.00 -0.80 -12.08
N CYS A 131 9.64 -0.66 -13.35
CA CYS A 131 9.11 -1.76 -14.16
C CYS A 131 10.22 -2.40 -14.97
N ASN A 132 10.37 -3.72 -14.85
CA ASN A 132 11.25 -4.55 -15.65
C ASN A 132 10.37 -5.52 -16.45
N GLY A 133 9.83 -5.09 -17.59
CA GLY A 133 9.00 -5.94 -18.46
C GLY A 133 7.80 -6.53 -17.72
N SER A 134 7.87 -7.82 -17.37
CA SER A 134 6.82 -8.57 -16.64
C SER A 134 6.74 -8.26 -15.15
N ASP A 135 7.79 -7.70 -14.54
CA ASP A 135 7.90 -7.57 -13.09
C ASP A 135 8.08 -6.13 -12.63
N THR A 136 7.39 -5.74 -11.56
CA THR A 136 7.58 -4.43 -10.94
C THR A 136 8.42 -4.59 -9.67
N VAL A 137 9.55 -3.89 -9.59
CA VAL A 137 10.40 -3.88 -8.39
C VAL A 137 10.19 -2.60 -7.59
N VAL A 138 10.20 -2.73 -6.27
CA VAL A 138 10.10 -1.63 -5.32
C VAL A 138 11.36 -1.60 -4.47
N TRP A 139 12.09 -0.49 -4.55
CA TRP A 139 13.26 -0.19 -3.75
C TRP A 139 12.86 0.62 -2.52
N ASN A 140 13.42 0.24 -1.38
CA ASN A 140 13.31 0.98 -0.14
C ASN A 140 14.72 1.41 0.33
N PRO A 141 15.13 2.66 0.12
CA PRO A 141 16.46 3.12 0.47
C PRO A 141 16.68 3.20 1.99
N LEU A 142 15.61 3.34 2.78
CA LEU A 142 15.71 3.40 4.25
C LEU A 142 16.12 2.04 4.84
N HIS A 143 15.67 0.94 4.25
CA HIS A 143 15.98 -0.42 4.71
C HIS A 143 16.96 -1.17 3.82
N GLN A 144 17.40 -0.56 2.72
CA GLN A 144 18.23 -1.17 1.70
C GLN A 144 17.66 -2.49 1.15
N THR A 145 16.34 -2.54 0.93
CA THR A 145 15.64 -3.76 0.47
C THR A 145 14.97 -3.57 -0.88
N ILE A 146 15.07 -4.59 -1.74
CA ILE A 146 14.31 -4.70 -3.00
C ILE A 146 13.18 -5.71 -2.81
N SER A 147 11.97 -5.37 -3.25
CA SER A 147 10.83 -6.28 -3.27
C SER A 147 10.22 -6.33 -4.67
N GLN A 148 9.97 -7.54 -5.16
CA GLN A 148 9.30 -7.78 -6.43
C GLN A 148 7.79 -7.84 -6.20
N VAL A 149 7.02 -7.22 -7.09
CA VAL A 149 5.57 -7.18 -7.10
C VAL A 149 5.09 -7.70 -8.45
N SER A 150 4.33 -8.78 -8.40
CA SER A 150 3.68 -9.43 -9.55
C SER A 150 2.16 -9.40 -9.36
N GLU A 151 1.41 -9.95 -10.31
CA GLU A 151 -0.03 -10.16 -10.18
C GLU A 151 -0.39 -11.10 -9.03
N THR A 152 0.50 -12.04 -8.70
CA THR A 152 0.27 -13.06 -7.67
C THR A 152 0.66 -12.60 -6.26
N GLY A 153 1.34 -11.46 -6.12
CA GLY A 153 1.68 -10.90 -4.80
C GLY A 153 2.98 -10.13 -4.77
N CYS A 154 3.66 -10.18 -3.62
CA CYS A 154 4.94 -9.49 -3.41
C CYS A 154 5.96 -10.42 -2.71
N SER A 155 7.24 -10.28 -3.04
CA SER A 155 8.32 -11.08 -2.44
C SER A 155 8.75 -10.63 -1.05
N CYS A 156 8.21 -9.54 -0.51
CA CYS A 156 8.58 -9.04 0.81
C CYS A 156 8.13 -9.98 1.93
N ALA A 157 8.85 -10.03 3.06
CA ALA A 157 8.48 -10.84 4.22
C ALA A 157 7.06 -10.54 4.76
N ASP A 158 6.55 -9.33 4.54
CA ASP A 158 5.16 -8.95 4.86
C ASP A 158 4.12 -9.79 4.09
N SER A 159 4.51 -10.48 3.00
CA SER A 159 3.67 -11.41 2.23
C SER A 159 3.61 -12.82 2.79
N LEU A 160 4.38 -13.15 3.84
CA LEU A 160 4.17 -14.40 4.61
C LEU A 160 2.72 -14.49 5.13
N TYR A 161 2.02 -13.35 5.22
CA TYR A 161 0.56 -13.25 5.32
C TYR A 161 -0.10 -13.22 3.93
N ARG A 162 0.07 -14.30 3.14
CA ARG A 162 -0.13 -14.45 1.67
C ARG A 162 -1.39 -13.82 1.03
N ASN A 163 -2.38 -13.44 1.83
CA ASN A 163 -3.66 -12.88 1.36
C ASN A 163 -3.80 -11.37 1.62
N THR A 164 -2.73 -10.67 2.01
CA THR A 164 -2.82 -9.28 2.48
C THR A 164 -1.94 -8.32 1.68
N ILE A 165 -2.49 -7.13 1.38
CA ILE A 165 -1.81 -6.11 0.58
C ILE A 165 -0.65 -5.51 1.40
N CYS A 166 0.57 -5.53 0.85
CA CYS A 166 1.75 -4.92 1.46
C CYS A 166 1.99 -3.47 0.98
N LYS A 167 2.89 -2.73 1.65
CA LYS A 167 3.25 -1.35 1.27
C LYS A 167 3.80 -1.24 -0.16
N HIS A 168 4.48 -2.28 -0.66
CA HIS A 168 5.05 -2.29 -2.00
C HIS A 168 3.95 -2.38 -3.08
N GLN A 169 2.91 -3.19 -2.87
CA GLN A 169 1.76 -3.25 -3.77
C GLN A 169 1.01 -1.92 -3.82
N ILE A 170 0.91 -1.22 -2.69
CA ILE A 170 0.35 0.14 -2.62
C ILE A 170 1.21 1.09 -3.47
N ALA A 171 2.53 1.10 -3.28
CA ALA A 171 3.44 1.94 -4.06
C ALA A 171 3.33 1.70 -5.57
N VAL A 172 3.31 0.44 -6.00
CA VAL A 172 3.13 0.07 -7.42
C VAL A 172 1.81 0.59 -7.98
N HIS A 173 0.71 0.38 -7.26
CA HIS A 173 -0.60 0.85 -7.69
C HIS A 173 -0.64 2.38 -7.88
N LEU A 174 -0.04 3.13 -6.95
CA LEU A 174 0.02 4.60 -7.03
C LEU A 174 0.81 5.07 -8.25
N CYS A 175 1.95 4.45 -8.55
CA CYS A 175 2.74 4.78 -9.73
C CYS A 175 1.99 4.44 -11.04
N ARG A 176 1.24 3.34 -11.08
CA ARG A 176 0.40 2.99 -12.26
C ARG A 176 -0.72 4.01 -12.50
N ASN A 177 -1.44 4.37 -11.44
CA ASN A 177 -2.58 5.29 -11.54
C ASN A 177 -2.18 6.74 -11.92
N GLN A 178 -0.93 7.15 -11.72
CA GLN A 178 -0.44 8.46 -12.15
C GLN A 178 0.17 8.45 -13.55
N GLY A 179 0.08 7.33 -14.29
CA GLY A 179 0.70 7.20 -15.61
C GLY A 179 2.24 7.13 -15.57
N ILE A 180 2.84 7.12 -14.39
CA ILE A 180 4.29 7.15 -14.21
C ILE A 180 4.95 5.85 -14.70
N LEU A 181 4.22 4.74 -14.66
CA LEU A 181 4.64 3.45 -15.21
C LEU A 181 3.99 3.16 -16.57
N GLY A 182 3.29 4.14 -17.16
CA GLY A 182 2.41 3.98 -18.32
C GLY A 182 3.04 4.16 -19.69
N ASP A 183 4.28 4.66 -19.80
CA ASP A 183 4.98 4.78 -21.09
C ASP A 183 6.07 3.72 -21.22
N ARG A 184 5.69 2.53 -21.71
CA ARG A 184 6.54 1.59 -22.48
C ARG A 184 5.73 0.34 -22.87
N ALA A 185 4.72 0.56 -23.68
CA ALA A 185 4.21 -0.43 -24.61
C ALA A 185 3.77 0.33 -25.87
N SER A 186 4.77 0.70 -26.68
CA SER A 186 4.58 0.95 -28.12
C SER A 186 4.53 -0.40 -28.83
#